data_AF-H5WNU7-F1
#
_entry.id   AF-H5WNU7-F1
#
_cell.length_a   1.000
_cell.length_b   1.000
_cell.length_c   1.000
_cell.angle_alpha   90.00
_cell.angle_beta   90.00
_cell.angle_gamma   90.00
#
_symmetry.space_group_name_H-M   'P 1'
#
loop_
_entity.id
_entity.type
_entity.pdbx_description
1 polymer ?
#
loop_
_entity_poly.entity_id
_entity_poly.type
_entity_poly.pdbx_seq_one_letter_code
_entity_poly.pdbx_strand_id
1 'polypeptide(L)' 'MHALKDFFSTDYGLLSAAVIAIMLGMGVFYTRFFLRHMREDTEAAQRLAAK' A
#
# COMPACT_ATOMS: atom_id res chain seq x y z
N MET A 1 -23.41 18.48 -6.23
CA MET A 1 -22.30 17.60 -5.82
C MET A 1 -21.32 18.40 -4.96
N HIS A 2 -21.62 18.61 -3.68
CA HIS A 2 -20.79 19.38 -2.74
C HIS A 2 -19.96 18.52 -1.77
N ALA A 3 -20.30 17.23 -1.63
CA ALA A 3 -19.69 16.34 -0.64
C ALA A 3 -18.17 16.19 -0.79
N LEU A 4 -17.65 16.05 -2.02
CA LEU A 4 -16.20 15.94 -2.25
C LEU A 4 -15.46 17.24 -1.94
N LYS A 5 -16.11 18.40 -2.10
CA LYS A 5 -15.53 19.72 -1.78
C LYS A 5 -15.51 19.95 -0.27
N ASP A 6 -16.58 19.59 0.43
CA ASP A 6 -16.63 19.70 1.89
C ASP A 6 -15.64 18.73 2.54
N PHE A 7 -15.45 17.53 1.98
CA PHE A 7 -14.45 16.56 2.43
C PHE A 7 -13.00 17.04 2.25
N PHE A 8 -12.73 17.92 1.29
CA PHE A 8 -11.40 18.51 1.13
C PHE A 8 -11.24 19.88 1.81
N SER A 9 -12.34 20.52 2.21
CA SER A 9 -12.32 21.90 2.75
C SER A 9 -12.58 21.98 4.26
N THR A 10 -13.11 20.93 4.88
CA THR A 10 -13.26 20.84 6.35
C THR A 10 -12.11 20.07 6.98
N ASP A 11 -11.71 20.50 8.18
CA ASP A 11 -10.60 19.89 8.95
C ASP A 11 -10.77 18.37 9.14
N TYR A 12 -12.02 17.92 9.35
CA TYR A 12 -12.35 16.51 9.51
C TYR A 12 -12.18 15.69 8.23
N GLY A 13 -12.49 16.29 7.08
CA GLY A 13 -12.38 15.62 5.79
C GLY A 13 -10.92 15.50 5.34
N LEU A 14 -10.11 16.55 5.54
CA LEU A 14 -8.66 16.52 5.31
C LEU A 14 -7.96 15.48 6.19
N LEU A 15 -8.32 15.42 7.48
CA LEU A 15 -7.77 14.41 8.40
C LEU A 15 -8.15 12.98 7.97
N SER A 16 -9.41 12.77 7.57
CA SER A 16 -9.87 11.48 7.04
C SER A 16 -9.15 11.10 5.74
N ALA A 17 -8.97 12.07 4.82
CA ALA A 17 -8.25 11.87 3.58
C ALA A 17 -6.77 11.51 3.83
N ALA A 18 -6.12 12.15 4.80
CA ALA A 18 -4.75 11.83 5.20
C ALA A 18 -4.62 10.40 5.74
N VAL A 19 -5.56 9.95 6.59
CA VAL A 19 -5.58 8.57 7.10
C VAL A 19 -5.77 7.57 5.97
N ILE A 20 -6.71 7.84 5.05
CA ILE A 20 -6.95 6.98 3.88
C ILE A 20 -5.68 6.89 3.02
N ALA A 21 -5.03 8.02 2.75
CA ALA A 21 -3.79 8.07 2.00
C ALA A 21 -2.66 7.25 2.67
N ILE A 22 -2.54 7.33 4.00
CA ILE A 22 -1.57 6.54 4.77
C ILE A 22 -1.92 5.05 4.71
N MET A 23 -3.17 4.65 4.93
CA MET A 23 -3.60 3.25 4.85
C MET A 23 -3.31 2.65 3.47
N LEU A 24 -3.65 3.36 2.40
CA LEU A 24 -3.38 2.92 1.03
C LEU A 24 -1.88 2.87 0.74
N GLY A 25 -1.12 3.88 1.20
CA GLY A 25 0.33 3.92 1.09
C GLY A 25 1.00 2.74 1.78
N MET A 26 0.57 2.41 3.00
CA MET A 26 1.05 1.23 3.73
C MET A 26 0.67 -0.08 3.03
N GLY A 27 -0.56 -0.18 2.51
CA GLY A 27 -0.99 -1.34 1.73
C GLY A 27 -0.08 -1.60 0.52
N VAL A 28 0.15 -0.57 -0.30
CA VAL A 28 1.04 -0.66 -1.46
C VAL A 28 2.49 -0.96 -1.05
N PHE A 29 2.99 -0.32 0.01
CA PHE A 29 4.33 -0.55 0.52
C PHE A 29 4.52 -2.02 0.94
N TYR A 30 3.60 -2.56 1.74
CA TYR A 30 3.67 -3.96 2.17
C TYR A 30 3.56 -4.90 0.98
N THR A 31 2.57 -4.73 0.09
CA THR A 31 2.45 -5.59 -1.10
C THR A 31 3.73 -5.56 -1.94
N ARG A 32 4.33 -4.38 -2.17
CA ARG A 32 5.61 -4.26 -2.87
C ARG A 32 6.76 -4.93 -2.12
N PHE A 33 6.83 -4.75 -0.80
CA PHE A 33 7.84 -5.35 0.06
C PHE A 33 7.77 -6.87 0.03
N PHE A 34 6.58 -7.44 0.23
CA PHE A 34 6.33 -8.88 0.17
C PHE A 34 6.58 -9.45 -1.22
N LEU A 35 6.14 -8.80 -2.29
CA LEU A 35 6.44 -9.26 -3.66
C LEU A 35 7.94 -9.29 -3.95
N ARG A 36 8.70 -8.31 -3.44
CA ARG A 36 10.16 -8.29 -3.61
C ARG A 36 10.85 -9.39 -2.81
N HIS A 37 10.48 -9.57 -1.54
CA HIS A 37 11.04 -10.64 -0.70
C HIS A 37 10.65 -12.03 -1.21
N MET A 38 9.38 -12.21 -1.60
CA MET A 38 8.93 -13.44 -2.24
C MET A 38 9.74 -13.75 -3.49
N ARG A 39 10.05 -12.77 -4.35
CA ARG A 39 10.87 -13.05 -5.54
C ARG A 39 12.26 -13.55 -5.19
N GLU A 40 12.91 -12.92 -4.21
CA GLU A 40 14.23 -13.34 -3.73
C GLU A 40 14.17 -14.75 -3.09
N ASP A 41 13.15 -15.03 -2.28
CA ASP A 41 12.92 -16.36 -1.69
C ASP A 41 12.53 -17.42 -2.73
N THR A 42 11.72 -17.05 -3.73
CA THR A 42 11.29 -17.97 -4.80
C THR A 42 12.46 -18.30 -5.70
N GLU A 43 13.37 -17.36 -5.97
CA GLU A 43 14.60 -17.61 -6.73
C GLU A 43 15.57 -18.51 -5.95
N ALA A 44 15.66 -18.35 -4.63
CA ALA A 44 16.44 -19.25 -3.77
C ALA A 44 15.81 -20.66 -3.71
N ALA A 45 14.48 -20.74 -3.56
CA ALA A 45 13.73 -21.99 -3.56
C ALA A 45 13.79 -22.71 -4.92
N GLN A 46 13.72 -21.98 -6.04
CA GLN A 46 13.88 -22.55 -7.38
C GLN A 46 15.31 -23.04 -7.63
N ARG A 47 16.34 -22.33 -7.14
CA ARG A 47 17.73 -22.81 -7.20
C ARG A 47 17.97 -24.06 -6.34
N LEU A 48 17.28 -24.19 -5.22
CA LEU A 48 17.30 -25.40 -4.40
C LEU A 48 16.50 -26.55 -5.03
N ALA A 49 15.38 -26.26 -5.70
CA ALA A 49 14.56 -27.28 -6.38
C ALA A 49 15.14 -27.75 -7.72
N ALA A 50 15.99 -26.93 -8.37
CA ALA A 50 16.67 -27.27 -9.61
C ALA A 50 18.02 -28.00 -9.40
N LYS A 51 18.37 -28.32 -8.15
CA LYS A 51 19.61 -28.97 -7.76
C LYS A 51 19.33 -30.37 -7.22
#